data_AF-A0A1Q3M822-F1
#
_entry.id   AF-A0A1Q3M822-F1
#
_cell.length_a   1.000
_cell.length_b   1.000
_cell.length_c   1.000
_cell.angle_alpha   90.00
_cell.angle_beta   90.00
_cell.angle_gamma   90.00
#
_symmetry.space_group_name_H-M   'P 1'
#
loop_
_entity.id
_entity.type
_entity.pdbx_description
1 polymer ?
#
loop_
_entity_poly.entity_id
_entity_poly.type
_entity_poly.pdbx_seq_one_letter_code
_entity_poly.pdbx_strand_id
1 'polypeptide(L)'
;TISGSIRGYFTDKEKEISIEGFFGLTDWDKEDFTLLDNKPIFKKAVKKLGPLGWYEMYAFEPAFALIGDAALTMDILVKVDARVHMLLLRDLIDQPKIWSFNIEEDLKRIGTSLAEIAEKHRP
;
A
#
# COMPACT_ATOMS: atom_id res chain seq x y z
N THR A 1 2.99 14.41 -6.28
CA THR A 1 3.70 13.80 -7.40
C THR A 1 4.80 12.77 -7.05
N ILE A 2 4.55 11.60 -6.38
CA ILE A 2 5.29 10.42 -6.89
C ILE A 2 4.48 10.14 -8.15
N SER A 3 4.77 10.99 -9.11
CA SER A 3 4.35 10.92 -10.48
C SER A 3 5.72 10.98 -11.10
N GLY A 4 6.33 9.79 -11.14
CA GLY A 4 6.94 9.42 -12.39
C GLY A 4 5.94 9.82 -13.47
N SER A 5 6.30 10.89 -14.16
CA SER A 5 5.71 11.42 -15.38
C SER A 5 4.46 10.66 -15.84
N ILE A 6 3.26 11.08 -15.42
CA ILE A 6 2.07 10.92 -16.27
C ILE A 6 2.14 12.02 -17.33
N ARG A 7 3.19 11.97 -18.16
CA ARG A 7 3.29 12.64 -19.44
C ARG A 7 3.89 11.64 -20.40
N GLY A 8 3.04 11.08 -21.25
CA GLY A 8 3.38 10.11 -22.30
C GLY A 8 2.71 8.77 -22.06
N TYR A 9 1.87 8.35 -23.00
CA TYR A 9 1.23 7.04 -23.03
C TYR A 9 2.31 5.96 -22.92
N PHE A 10 2.33 5.18 -21.84
CA PHE A 10 3.15 3.96 -21.78
C PHE A 10 2.80 3.08 -22.98
N THR A 11 3.82 2.66 -23.73
CA THR A 11 3.67 1.56 -24.69
C THR A 11 3.21 0.29 -23.95
N ASP A 12 2.55 -0.63 -24.63
CA ASP A 12 2.10 -1.87 -23.98
C ASP A 12 3.26 -2.67 -23.39
N LYS A 13 4.42 -2.62 -24.06
CA LYS A 13 5.68 -3.19 -23.56
C LYS A 13 6.14 -2.55 -22.24
N GLU A 14 6.05 -1.23 -22.10
CA GLU A 14 6.42 -0.56 -20.84
C GLU A 14 5.46 -0.88 -19.70
N LYS A 15 4.17 -1.10 -19.99
CA LYS A 15 3.18 -1.58 -19.01
C LYS A 15 3.51 -3.00 -18.56
N GLU A 16 3.79 -3.90 -19.49
CA GLU A 16 4.20 -5.29 -19.21
C GLU A 16 5.44 -5.31 -18.31
N ILE A 17 6.49 -4.59 -18.69
CA ILE A 17 7.72 -4.47 -17.89
C ILE A 17 7.43 -3.93 -16.48
N SER A 18 6.52 -2.96 -16.35
CA SER A 18 6.16 -2.39 -15.05
C SER A 18 5.44 -3.42 -14.18
N ILE A 19 4.52 -4.19 -14.75
CA ILE A 19 3.79 -5.26 -14.05
C ILE A 19 4.76 -6.39 -13.66
N GLU A 20 5.58 -6.86 -14.59
CA GLU A 20 6.60 -7.88 -14.33
C GLU A 20 7.59 -7.43 -13.26
N GLY A 21 8.06 -6.19 -13.32
CA GLY A 21 8.95 -5.60 -12.33
C GLY A 21 8.31 -5.55 -10.94
N PHE A 22 7.02 -5.20 -10.85
CA PHE A 22 6.28 -5.26 -9.58
C PHE A 22 6.30 -6.67 -9.00
N PHE A 23 5.87 -7.69 -9.74
CA PHE A 23 5.82 -9.05 -9.19
C PHE A 23 7.20 -9.71 -9.00
N GLY A 24 8.18 -9.39 -9.84
CA GLY A 24 9.51 -10.00 -9.84
C GLY A 24 10.48 -9.41 -8.83
N LEU A 25 10.31 -8.14 -8.45
CA LEU A 25 11.20 -7.42 -7.54
C LEU A 25 10.61 -7.18 -6.14
N THR A 26 9.32 -7.49 -5.94
CA THR A 26 8.67 -7.32 -4.63
C THR A 26 9.16 -8.36 -3.64
N ASP A 27 9.57 -7.88 -2.47
CA ASP A 27 9.88 -8.72 -1.31
C ASP A 27 8.60 -9.00 -0.54
N TRP A 28 7.96 -10.14 -0.84
CA TRP A 28 6.65 -10.50 -0.28
C TRP A 28 6.62 -10.56 1.25
N ASP A 29 7.76 -10.80 1.91
CA ASP A 29 7.83 -10.79 3.37
C ASP A 29 7.70 -9.37 3.95
N LYS A 30 8.02 -8.32 3.16
CA LYS A 30 7.83 -6.91 3.54
C LYS A 30 6.42 -6.39 3.29
N GLU A 31 5.61 -7.12 2.52
CA GLU A 31 4.23 -6.73 2.18
C GLU A 31 3.20 -7.30 3.17
N ASP A 32 3.63 -8.10 4.16
CA ASP A 32 2.73 -8.60 5.22
C ASP A 32 2.36 -7.49 6.21
N PHE A 33 1.14 -7.55 6.73
CA PHE A 33 0.66 -6.63 7.74
C PHE A 33 1.27 -6.99 9.10
N THR A 34 1.71 -5.99 9.85
CA THR A 34 2.22 -6.18 11.21
C THR A 34 1.29 -5.58 12.25
N LEU A 35 1.05 -6.30 13.34
CA LEU A 35 0.43 -5.74 14.54
C LEU A 35 1.43 -4.84 15.28
N LEU A 36 1.01 -4.27 16.41
CA LEU A 36 1.84 -3.42 17.28
C LEU A 36 3.14 -4.09 17.77
N ASP A 37 3.18 -5.42 17.78
CA ASP A 37 4.39 -6.17 18.14
C ASP A 37 5.39 -6.33 16.97
N ASN A 38 5.15 -5.64 15.85
CA ASN A 38 5.91 -5.70 14.60
C ASN A 38 6.06 -7.12 14.04
N LYS A 39 5.16 -8.05 14.40
CA LYS A 39 5.19 -9.41 13.86
C LYS A 39 4.25 -9.54 12.66
N PRO A 40 4.74 -10.08 11.52
CA PRO A 40 3.91 -10.43 10.38
C PRO A 40 2.77 -11.38 10.79
N ILE A 41 1.59 -11.19 10.19
CA ILE A 41 0.38 -11.94 10.60
C ILE A 41 -0.07 -13.00 9.61
N PHE A 42 0.35 -12.97 8.35
CA PHE A 42 -0.21 -13.84 7.31
C PHE A 42 -0.10 -15.33 7.66
N LYS A 43 1.08 -15.80 8.08
CA LYS A 43 1.27 -17.21 8.51
C LYS A 43 0.38 -17.59 9.70
N LYS A 44 0.16 -16.67 10.64
CA LYS A 44 -0.74 -16.89 11.78
C LYS A 44 -2.21 -16.92 11.34
N ALA A 45 -2.58 -16.07 10.39
CA ALA A 45 -3.91 -16.01 9.79
C ALA A 45 -4.23 -17.32 9.05
N VAL A 46 -3.32 -17.85 8.24
CA VAL A 46 -3.47 -19.16 7.57
C VAL A 46 -3.63 -20.27 8.59
N LYS A 47 -2.84 -20.27 9.67
CA LYS A 47 -2.96 -21.28 10.75
C LYS A 47 -4.30 -21.19 11.48
N LYS A 48 -4.82 -19.99 11.71
CA LYS A 48 -6.07 -19.75 12.46
C LYS A 48 -7.33 -19.97 11.61
N LEU A 49 -7.34 -19.45 10.38
CA LEU A 49 -8.53 -19.32 9.53
C LEU A 49 -8.48 -20.21 8.28
N GLY A 50 -7.37 -20.89 8.02
CA GLY A 50 -7.13 -21.66 6.80
C GLY A 50 -6.82 -20.78 5.58
N PRO A 51 -6.38 -21.36 4.45
CA PRO A 51 -6.00 -20.63 3.24
C PRO A 51 -7.18 -19.84 2.64
N LEU A 52 -6.86 -18.81 1.86
CA LEU A 52 -7.85 -18.00 1.14
C LEU A 52 -8.25 -18.67 -0.19
N GLY A 53 -9.53 -18.62 -0.52
CA GLY A 53 -10.06 -18.85 -1.86
C GLY A 53 -9.97 -17.61 -2.76
N TRP A 54 -10.47 -17.74 -3.99
CA TRP A 54 -10.36 -16.72 -5.05
C TRP A 54 -10.91 -15.34 -4.71
N TYR A 55 -11.98 -15.28 -3.91
CA TYR A 55 -12.64 -14.04 -3.52
C TYR A 55 -12.64 -13.83 -2.01
N GLU A 56 -11.73 -14.50 -1.29
CA GLU A 56 -11.62 -14.36 0.15
C GLU A 56 -10.45 -13.47 0.52
N MET A 57 -10.60 -12.71 1.60
CA MET A 57 -9.51 -12.00 2.24
C MET A 57 -9.57 -12.15 3.76
N TYR A 58 -8.44 -11.91 4.43
CA TYR A 58 -8.45 -11.69 5.87
C TYR A 58 -8.75 -10.22 6.16
N ALA A 59 -9.63 -9.98 7.13
CA ALA A 59 -10.05 -8.64 7.53
C ALA A 59 -10.26 -8.58 9.05
N PHE A 60 -10.30 -7.36 9.58
CA PHE A 60 -10.63 -7.12 10.98
C PHE A 60 -12.12 -6.83 11.15
N GLU A 61 -12.74 -7.40 12.18
CA GLU A 61 -14.11 -7.11 12.58
C GLU A 61 -14.17 -6.68 14.05
N PRO A 62 -14.52 -5.41 14.36
CA PRO A 62 -14.92 -4.34 13.43
C PRO A 62 -13.77 -3.85 12.52
N ALA A 63 -14.12 -3.21 11.41
CA ALA A 63 -13.17 -2.76 10.39
C ALA A 63 -12.04 -1.90 10.99
N PHE A 64 -10.82 -2.07 10.47
CA PHE A 64 -9.62 -1.34 10.91
C PHE A 64 -9.86 0.18 11.03
N ALA A 65 -10.54 0.76 10.05
CA ALA A 65 -10.86 2.18 9.99
C ALA A 65 -11.68 2.69 11.20
N LEU A 66 -12.34 1.81 11.95
CA LEU A 66 -13.21 2.15 13.08
C LEU A 66 -12.56 1.93 14.44
N ILE A 67 -11.62 0.99 14.56
CA ILE A 67 -11.10 0.53 15.87
C ILE A 67 -9.72 1.10 16.21
N GLY A 68 -8.96 1.55 15.21
CA GLY A 68 -7.59 2.05 15.37
C GLY A 68 -6.58 0.99 15.80
N ASP A 69 -5.30 1.37 15.78
CA ASP A 69 -4.17 0.43 15.91
C ASP A 69 -4.14 -0.31 17.26
N ALA A 70 -4.59 0.33 18.34
CA ALA A 70 -4.55 -0.21 19.71
C ALA A 70 -5.44 -1.44 19.94
N ALA A 71 -6.47 -1.62 19.11
CA ALA A 71 -7.43 -2.71 19.22
C ALA A 71 -7.15 -3.86 18.25
N LEU A 72 -6.12 -3.75 17.41
CA LEU A 72 -5.78 -4.79 16.43
C LEU A 72 -5.14 -5.99 17.10
N THR A 73 -5.83 -7.12 17.05
CA THR A 73 -5.33 -8.41 17.54
C THR A 73 -5.65 -9.51 16.54
N MET A 74 -4.99 -10.66 16.69
CA MET A 74 -5.33 -11.84 15.90
C MET A 74 -6.76 -12.33 16.19
N ASP A 75 -7.36 -12.00 17.33
CA ASP A 75 -8.65 -12.54 17.77
C ASP A 75 -9.81 -12.02 16.93
N ILE A 76 -9.74 -10.75 16.55
CA ILE A 76 -10.73 -10.05 15.71
C ILE A 76 -10.47 -10.21 14.21
N LEU A 77 -9.47 -11.00 13.82
CA LEU A 77 -9.21 -11.34 12.43
C LEU A 77 -10.18 -12.42 11.96
N VAL A 78 -10.89 -12.12 10.87
CA VAL A 78 -11.91 -12.98 10.24
C VAL A 78 -11.59 -13.18 8.76
N LYS A 79 -12.20 -14.19 8.16
CA LYS A 79 -12.16 -14.44 6.71
C LYS A 79 -13.49 -14.00 6.10
N VAL A 80 -13.44 -13.18 5.05
CA VAL A 80 -14.62 -12.54 4.45
C VAL A 80 -14.56 -12.57 2.92
N ASP A 81 -15.71 -12.33 2.27
CA ASP A 81 -15.75 -12.04 0.83
C ASP A 81 -15.10 -10.67 0.56
N ALA A 82 -14.01 -10.66 -0.20
CA ALA A 82 -13.21 -9.48 -0.48
C ALA A 82 -14.01 -8.40 -1.24
N ARG A 83 -14.94 -8.80 -2.11
CA ARG A 83 -15.70 -7.84 -2.94
C ARG A 83 -16.67 -7.05 -2.06
N VAL A 84 -17.40 -7.76 -1.21
CA VAL A 84 -18.33 -7.13 -0.26
C VAL A 84 -17.58 -6.29 0.76
N HIS A 85 -16.52 -6.83 1.34
CA HIS A 85 -15.76 -6.12 2.37
C HIS A 85 -15.10 -4.84 1.84
N MET A 86 -14.53 -4.88 0.62
CA MET A 86 -13.90 -3.69 0.02
C MET A 86 -14.92 -2.60 -0.36
N LEU A 87 -16.15 -2.97 -0.76
CA LEU A 87 -17.23 -2.00 -0.96
C LEU A 87 -17.62 -1.31 0.36
N LEU A 88 -17.74 -2.08 1.45
CA LEU A 88 -17.99 -1.52 2.78
C LEU A 88 -16.87 -0.57 3.22
N LEU A 89 -15.60 -0.97 3.08
CA LEU A 89 -14.47 -0.11 3.43
C LEU A 89 -14.44 1.19 2.61
N ARG A 90 -14.87 1.13 1.34
CA ARG A 90 -14.98 2.30 0.49
C ARG A 90 -16.04 3.28 0.99
N ASP A 91 -17.18 2.78 1.46
CA ASP A 91 -18.27 3.61 1.98
C ASP A 91 -17.95 4.22 3.36
N LEU A 92 -17.01 3.63 4.10
CA LEU A 92 -16.54 4.13 5.39
C LEU A 92 -15.58 5.32 5.30
N ILE A 93 -15.08 5.67 4.10
CA ILE A 93 -14.12 6.76 3.91
C ILE A 93 -14.64 7.76 2.87
N ASP A 94 -14.56 9.06 3.17
CA ASP A 94 -14.96 10.10 2.23
C ASP A 94 -14.03 10.13 1.00
N GLN A 95 -12.72 10.18 1.24
CA GLN A 95 -11.69 10.19 0.19
C GLN A 95 -10.44 9.42 0.64
N PRO A 96 -9.86 8.58 -0.24
CA PRO A 96 -8.59 7.94 0.03
C PRO A 96 -7.49 9.01 0.03
N LYS A 97 -6.61 8.95 1.04
CA LYS A 97 -5.43 9.82 1.07
C LYS A 97 -4.44 9.37 -0.01
N ILE A 98 -4.27 10.17 -1.05
CA ILE A 98 -3.33 9.86 -2.13
C ILE A 98 -1.94 10.44 -1.80
N TRP A 99 -0.97 9.52 -1.65
CA TRP A 99 0.49 9.65 -1.79
C TRP A 99 0.96 10.49 -2.98
N SER A 100 0.78 11.81 -2.95
CA SER A 100 1.27 12.72 -3.99
C SER A 100 2.54 13.44 -3.52
N PHE A 101 3.72 12.98 -3.96
CA PHE A 101 5.03 13.64 -3.70
C PHE A 101 5.40 14.78 -4.66
N ASN A 102 4.86 15.99 -4.57
CA ASN A 102 5.22 17.01 -5.57
C ASN A 102 6.72 17.37 -5.47
N ILE A 103 7.59 16.84 -6.35
CA ILE A 103 9.04 16.95 -6.19
C ILE A 103 9.49 18.41 -6.02
N GLU A 104 8.85 19.36 -6.71
CA GLU A 104 9.16 20.78 -6.54
C GLU A 104 8.69 21.34 -5.19
N GLU A 105 7.50 20.94 -4.72
CA GLU A 105 6.98 21.36 -3.41
C GLU A 105 7.71 20.68 -2.25
N ASP A 106 8.09 19.43 -2.42
CA ASP A 106 8.79 18.62 -1.43
C ASP A 106 10.23 19.11 -1.27
N LEU A 107 10.90 19.46 -2.37
CA LEU A 107 12.21 20.12 -2.32
C LEU A 107 12.12 21.51 -1.66
N LYS A 108 11.09 22.31 -1.98
CA LYS A 108 10.84 23.59 -1.30
C LYS A 108 10.63 23.41 0.21
N ARG A 109 9.89 22.37 0.64
CA ARG A 109 9.63 22.08 2.06
C ARG A 109 10.89 21.80 2.86
N ILE A 110 11.87 21.14 2.26
CA ILE A 110 13.16 20.86 2.91
C ILE A 110 14.19 21.97 2.69
N GLY A 111 13.76 23.12 2.14
CA GLY A 111 14.60 24.31 1.97
C GLY A 111 15.61 24.18 0.82
N THR A 112 15.29 23.44 -0.24
CA THR A 112 16.14 23.32 -1.42
C THR A 112 15.36 23.41 -2.73
N SER A 113 16.05 23.32 -3.88
CA SER A 113 15.43 23.29 -5.20
C SER A 113 16.15 22.34 -6.17
N LEU A 114 15.48 21.98 -7.27
CA LEU A 114 16.09 21.18 -8.33
C LEU A 114 17.33 21.86 -8.92
N ALA A 115 17.32 23.20 -9.03
CA ALA A 115 18.45 23.96 -9.54
C ALA A 115 19.69 23.83 -8.63
N GLU A 116 19.50 23.92 -7.31
CA GLU A 116 20.59 23.76 -6.33
C GLU A 116 21.17 22.34 -6.33
N ILE A 117 20.33 21.32 -6.44
CA ILE A 117 20.78 19.92 -6.51
C ILE A 117 21.56 19.67 -7.81
N ALA A 118 21.07 20.19 -8.94
CA ALA A 118 21.71 20.06 -10.23
C ALA A 118 23.06 20.80 -10.29
N GLU A 119 23.18 21.95 -9.62
CA GLU A 119 24.42 22.70 -9.53
C GLU A 119 25.46 22.01 -8.62
N LYS A 120 25.02 21.44 -7.50
CA LYS A 120 25.89 20.71 -6.57
C LYS A 120 26.52 19.44 -7.17
N HIS A 121 25.85 18.84 -8.17
CA HIS A 121 26.31 17.62 -8.85
C HIS A 121 26.69 17.87 -10.30
N ARG A 122 26.91 19.12 -10.68
CA ARG A 122 27.52 19.46 -11.97
C ARG A 122 28.96 18.91 -11.95
N PRO A 123 29.37 18.10 -12.95
CA PRO A 123 30.72 17.53 -13.00
C PRO A 123 31.80 18.61 -13.15
#